data_AF-A0A944N3K4-F1
#
_entry.id   AF-A0A944N3K4-F1
#
_cell.length_a   1.000
_cell.length_b   1.000
_cell.length_c   1.000
_cell.angle_alpha   90.00
_cell.angle_beta   90.00
_cell.angle_gamma   90.00
#
_symmetry.space_group_name_H-M   'P 1'
#
loop_
_entity.id
_entity.type
_entity.pdbx_description
1 polymer ?
#
loop_
_entity_poly.entity_id
_entity_poly.type
_entity_poly.pdbx_seq_one_letter_code
_entity_poly.pdbx_strand_id
1 'polypeptide(L)'
;AAVESREFPLFSYDPNRGLEWGSRFLVSANPQPEQEWPIYELDVCSEDGTESSLSLAFTPADFMVLSADAKNYYLDVPAQFWSEDSLLPLAEYLRLPLKDTHDKLPFLWTIDEQRVLHRILPNIMLTEICRERLDAWSFVQDFGGSNNYHAKVAAEQERTEAAVETEKKIAELEVKHQAELEQVRQQTAAEAMERLSAVLMDLDPLSVLPSGKAVKAAKPEELTPMKSAEQNLAQLVEDTEEDEEVADEEISEEAWLETFRCTTCNECTEMSPAVFDYNEDKQAFIKDINAGTFKELVLAAEECPAKCIHPGQPLNPDEAGLEDLIKRAAVFN
;
A
#
# COMPACT_ATOMS: atom_id res chain seq x y z
N ALA A 1 -7.10 25.49 3.38
CA ALA A 1 -8.09 24.46 3.73
C ALA A 1 -8.61 23.70 2.51
N ALA A 2 -9.54 24.22 1.70
CA ALA A 2 -10.15 23.45 0.58
C ALA A 2 -9.15 22.91 -0.47
N VAL A 3 -8.11 23.68 -0.81
CA VAL A 3 -7.04 23.22 -1.73
C VAL A 3 -6.10 22.23 -1.03
N GLU A 4 -5.78 22.49 0.22
CA GLU A 4 -4.89 21.64 1.04
C GLU A 4 -5.48 20.25 1.27
N SER A 5 -6.78 20.17 1.54
CA SER A 5 -7.47 18.90 1.74
C SER A 5 -7.68 18.11 0.46
N ARG A 6 -7.29 18.63 -0.71
CA ARG A 6 -7.60 18.07 -2.03
C ARG A 6 -9.10 17.97 -2.35
N GLU A 7 -9.96 18.70 -1.62
CA GLU A 7 -11.38 18.79 -1.99
C GLU A 7 -11.55 19.59 -3.29
N PHE A 8 -10.76 20.65 -3.43
CA PHE A 8 -10.71 21.48 -4.64
C PHE A 8 -9.25 21.74 -5.05
N PRO A 9 -8.54 20.72 -5.59
CA PRO A 9 -7.16 20.89 -6.01
C PRO A 9 -7.07 21.83 -7.22
N LEU A 10 -5.97 22.58 -7.30
CA LEU A 10 -5.71 23.53 -8.37
C LEU A 10 -4.87 22.87 -9.48
N PHE A 11 -5.23 23.11 -10.73
CA PHE A 11 -4.35 22.81 -11.86
C PHE A 11 -4.43 23.93 -12.89
N SER A 12 -3.36 24.08 -13.67
CA SER A 12 -3.32 25.02 -14.78
C SER A 12 -2.85 24.32 -16.05
N TYR A 13 -3.41 24.74 -17.18
CA TYR A 13 -3.05 24.25 -18.50
C TYR A 13 -2.55 25.42 -19.36
N ASP A 14 -1.29 25.32 -19.81
CA ASP A 14 -0.68 26.28 -20.74
C ASP A 14 -0.28 25.57 -22.04
N PRO A 15 -1.03 25.76 -23.14
CA PRO A 15 -0.74 25.09 -24.41
C PRO A 15 0.60 25.51 -25.04
N ASN A 16 1.19 26.64 -24.60
CA ASN A 16 2.41 27.20 -25.18
C ASN A 16 3.66 26.93 -24.34
N ARG A 17 3.55 26.28 -23.17
CA ARG A 17 4.67 26.07 -22.23
C ARG A 17 5.75 25.13 -22.77
N GLY A 18 5.37 24.15 -23.58
CA GLY A 18 6.30 23.17 -24.14
C GLY A 18 5.67 22.34 -25.26
N LEU A 19 6.54 21.58 -25.95
CA LEU A 19 6.13 20.73 -27.06
C LEU A 19 5.56 19.40 -26.55
N GLU A 20 6.09 18.89 -25.44
CA GLU A 20 5.68 17.68 -24.77
C GLU A 20 4.32 17.87 -24.10
N TRP A 21 3.43 16.90 -24.23
CA TRP A 21 2.07 17.00 -23.69
C TRP A 21 2.04 17.23 -22.18
N GLY A 22 2.82 16.46 -21.42
CA GLY A 22 2.89 16.57 -19.95
C GLY A 22 3.44 17.90 -19.45
N SER A 23 4.22 18.63 -20.25
CA SER A 23 4.79 19.92 -19.84
C SER A 23 3.75 21.05 -19.70
N ARG A 24 2.54 20.84 -20.25
CA ARG A 24 1.48 21.84 -20.34
C ARG A 24 0.56 21.84 -19.13
N PHE A 25 0.58 20.78 -18.33
CA PHE A 25 -0.29 20.63 -17.16
C PHE A 25 0.52 20.81 -15.88
N LEU A 26 0.05 21.64 -14.95
CA LEU A 26 0.80 22.01 -13.76
C LEU A 26 -0.07 21.97 -12.52
N VAL A 27 0.47 21.30 -11.50
CA VAL A 27 -0.17 21.11 -10.20
C VAL A 27 0.61 21.78 -9.06
N SER A 28 1.68 22.52 -9.38
CA SER A 28 2.58 23.16 -8.41
C SER A 28 1.94 24.27 -7.58
N ALA A 29 0.72 24.70 -7.91
CA ALA A 29 -0.04 25.67 -7.13
C ALA A 29 -0.66 25.07 -5.86
N ASN A 30 -0.62 23.74 -5.70
CA ASN A 30 -1.06 23.07 -4.49
C ASN A 30 0.11 22.92 -3.50
N PRO A 31 -0.14 22.96 -2.19
CA PRO A 31 0.87 22.62 -1.19
C PRO A 31 1.26 21.14 -1.28
N GLN A 32 2.57 20.88 -1.10
CA GLN A 32 3.20 19.56 -1.16
C GLN A 32 2.64 18.70 -2.31
N PRO A 33 2.72 19.17 -3.58
CA PRO A 33 2.02 18.58 -4.71
C PRO A 33 2.52 17.19 -5.10
N GLU A 34 3.69 16.78 -4.61
CA GLU A 34 4.26 15.45 -4.75
C GLU A 34 3.69 14.42 -3.77
N GLN A 35 2.99 14.87 -2.72
CA GLN A 35 2.39 14.01 -1.71
C GLN A 35 0.89 13.82 -1.95
N GLU A 36 0.37 12.68 -1.52
CA GLU A 36 -1.06 12.39 -1.48
C GLU A 36 -1.79 13.45 -0.65
N TRP A 37 -1.34 13.63 0.60
CA TRP A 37 -1.83 14.63 1.54
C TRP A 37 -0.67 15.54 1.96
N PRO A 38 -0.87 16.85 2.11
CA PRO A 38 0.12 17.70 2.74
C PRO A 38 0.25 17.32 4.23
N ILE A 39 1.49 17.19 4.69
CA ILE A 39 1.82 16.85 6.08
C ILE A 39 2.28 18.10 6.82
N TYR A 40 1.81 18.27 8.06
CA TYR A 40 2.19 19.36 8.94
C TYR A 40 2.61 18.82 10.30
N GLU A 41 3.60 19.47 10.91
CA GLU A 41 4.05 19.15 12.26
C GLU A 41 3.28 19.99 13.28
N LEU A 42 2.79 19.32 14.33
CA LEU A 42 2.12 19.93 15.46
C LEU A 42 2.90 19.63 16.74
N ASP A 43 3.42 20.68 17.37
CA ASP A 43 4.04 20.57 18.69
C ASP A 43 2.97 20.31 19.75
N VAL A 44 3.14 19.23 20.51
CA VAL A 44 2.23 18.81 21.58
C VAL A 44 2.99 18.60 22.89
N CYS A 45 2.29 18.78 23.99
CA CYS A 45 2.83 18.57 25.33
C CYS A 45 1.92 17.57 26.05
N SER A 46 2.51 16.45 26.48
CA SER A 46 1.80 15.42 27.26
C SER A 46 1.50 15.90 28.68
N GLU A 47 0.61 15.20 29.39
CA GLU A 47 0.26 15.52 30.79
C GLU A 47 1.48 15.52 31.73
N ASP A 48 2.51 14.72 31.42
CA ASP A 48 3.77 14.64 32.17
C ASP A 48 4.76 15.80 31.87
N GLY A 49 4.41 16.72 30.98
CA GLY A 49 5.25 17.85 30.58
C GLY A 49 6.30 17.51 29.51
N THR A 50 6.23 16.32 28.91
CA THR A 50 7.09 15.93 27.79
C THR A 50 6.60 16.59 26.50
N GLU A 51 7.48 17.33 25.83
CA GLU A 51 7.24 17.91 24.51
C GLU A 51 7.49 16.85 23.43
N SER A 52 6.58 16.75 22.46
CA SER A 52 6.72 15.93 21.25
C SER A 52 6.12 16.62 20.04
N SER A 53 6.46 16.17 18.84
CA SER A 53 5.87 16.66 17.58
C SER A 53 5.02 15.54 16.98
N LEU A 54 3.82 15.89 16.52
CA LEU A 54 2.95 14.99 15.77
C LEU A 54 2.95 15.39 14.30
N SER A 55 3.24 14.41 13.44
CA SER A 55 3.12 14.56 11.99
C SER A 55 1.68 14.26 11.55
N LEU A 56 0.99 15.27 11.00
CA LEU A 56 -0.42 15.21 10.68
C LEU A 56 -0.66 15.45 9.19
N ALA A 57 -1.24 14.47 8.52
CA ALA A 57 -1.75 14.62 7.16
C ALA A 57 -3.08 15.39 7.17
N PHE A 58 -3.24 16.37 6.28
CA PHE A 58 -4.48 17.14 6.15
C PHE A 58 -5.34 16.60 5.00
N THR A 59 -6.45 15.96 5.34
CA THR A 59 -7.35 15.24 4.42
C THR A 59 -8.68 15.99 4.20
N PRO A 60 -9.54 15.54 3.26
CA PRO A 60 -10.91 16.06 3.13
C PRO A 60 -11.71 15.98 4.43
N ALA A 61 -11.49 14.93 5.24
CA ALA A 61 -12.17 14.80 6.52
C ALA A 61 -11.78 15.92 7.49
N ASP A 62 -10.50 16.27 7.58
CA ASP A 62 -10.04 17.40 8.42
C ASP A 62 -10.73 18.70 8.00
N PHE A 63 -10.86 18.94 6.69
CA PHE A 63 -11.58 20.11 6.17
C PHE A 63 -13.07 20.08 6.50
N MET A 64 -13.73 18.93 6.33
CA MET A 64 -15.16 18.77 6.61
C MET A 64 -15.47 18.93 8.10
N VAL A 65 -14.57 18.51 8.99
CA VAL A 65 -14.72 18.63 10.44
C VAL A 65 -14.76 20.09 10.91
N LEU A 66 -14.25 21.02 10.11
CA LEU A 66 -14.34 22.46 10.38
C LEU A 66 -15.75 23.05 10.15
N SER A 67 -16.66 22.29 9.54
CA SER A 67 -18.03 22.75 9.26
C SER A 67 -18.95 22.60 10.48
N ALA A 68 -20.00 23.43 10.56
CA ALA A 68 -20.95 23.38 11.67
C ALA A 68 -21.75 22.05 11.72
N ASP A 69 -21.98 21.42 10.57
CA ASP A 69 -22.75 20.18 10.43
C ASP A 69 -21.88 18.92 10.58
N ALA A 70 -20.57 19.09 10.84
CA ALA A 70 -19.60 18.02 10.89
C ALA A 70 -19.94 16.92 11.90
N LYS A 71 -20.61 17.27 13.01
CA LYS A 71 -20.99 16.31 14.07
C LYS A 71 -21.90 15.17 13.58
N ASN A 72 -22.52 15.30 12.40
CA ASN A 72 -23.30 14.22 11.79
C ASN A 72 -22.42 13.17 11.06
N TYR A 73 -21.13 13.46 10.87
CA TYR A 73 -20.22 12.66 10.05
C TYR A 73 -19.11 11.96 10.83
N TYR A 74 -19.09 12.10 12.16
CA TYR A 74 -18.10 11.43 12.99
C TYR A 74 -18.63 11.13 14.40
N LEU A 75 -17.94 10.24 15.10
CA LEU A 75 -18.14 9.95 16.51
C LEU A 75 -16.88 10.30 17.30
N ASP A 76 -17.03 10.88 18.47
CA ASP A 76 -15.92 11.09 19.40
C ASP A 76 -15.47 9.73 19.96
N VAL A 77 -14.17 9.44 19.97
CA VAL A 77 -13.60 8.18 20.50
C VAL A 77 -13.07 8.42 21.91
N PRO A 78 -13.74 7.90 22.95
CA PRO A 78 -13.29 8.05 24.33
C PRO A 78 -11.88 7.49 24.53
N ALA A 79 -11.06 8.14 25.37
CA ALA A 79 -9.67 7.77 25.64
C ALA A 79 -9.47 6.29 26.06
N GLN A 80 -10.46 5.70 26.75
CA GLN A 80 -10.45 4.30 27.16
C GLN A 80 -10.46 3.29 25.99
N PHE A 81 -10.83 3.74 24.78
CA PHE A 81 -10.85 2.92 23.57
C PHE A 81 -9.68 3.24 22.63
N TRP A 82 -8.71 4.05 23.06
CA TRP A 82 -7.52 4.33 22.27
C TRP A 82 -6.63 3.10 22.27
N SER A 83 -6.54 2.44 21.13
CA SER A 83 -5.71 1.28 20.88
C SER A 83 -4.84 1.55 19.68
N GLU A 84 -3.55 1.24 19.78
CA GLU A 84 -2.59 1.37 18.66
C GLU A 84 -2.82 0.28 17.60
N ASP A 85 -3.38 -0.87 18.01
CA ASP A 85 -3.58 -2.01 17.10
C ASP A 85 -4.85 -1.86 16.24
N SER A 86 -5.91 -1.24 16.76
CA SER A 86 -7.20 -1.15 16.07
C SER A 86 -7.52 0.24 15.51
N LEU A 87 -6.93 1.32 16.03
CA LEU A 87 -7.12 2.66 15.50
C LEU A 87 -5.93 3.05 14.66
N LEU A 88 -6.20 3.44 13.41
CA LEU A 88 -5.17 3.86 12.46
C LEU A 88 -5.45 5.29 11.98
N PRO A 89 -4.43 6.17 11.85
CA PRO A 89 -4.65 7.50 11.29
C PRO A 89 -5.34 7.40 9.92
N LEU A 90 -6.33 8.27 9.66
CA LEU A 90 -7.15 8.16 8.45
C LEU A 90 -6.30 8.08 7.16
N ALA A 91 -5.26 8.90 7.04
CA ALA A 91 -4.37 8.88 5.88
C ALA A 91 -3.69 7.53 5.64
N GLU A 92 -3.34 6.81 6.70
CA GLU A 92 -2.75 5.46 6.62
C GLU A 92 -3.82 4.41 6.33
N TYR A 93 -4.99 4.53 6.96
CA TYR A 93 -6.15 3.65 6.70
C TYR A 93 -6.60 3.68 5.24
N LEU A 94 -6.55 4.84 4.59
CA LEU A 94 -6.92 5.00 3.18
C LEU A 94 -5.99 4.25 2.21
N ARG A 95 -4.76 3.90 2.63
CA ARG A 95 -3.81 3.13 1.82
C ARG A 95 -4.00 1.62 1.92
N LEU A 96 -4.77 1.15 2.90
CA LEU A 96 -5.00 -0.28 3.09
C LEU A 96 -5.94 -0.83 2.01
N PRO A 97 -5.62 -2.00 1.43
CA PRO A 97 -6.58 -2.76 0.62
C PRO A 97 -7.85 -3.04 1.43
N LEU A 98 -9.01 -3.04 0.77
CA LEU A 98 -10.31 -3.23 1.44
C LEU A 98 -10.36 -4.49 2.32
N LYS A 99 -9.75 -5.59 1.88
CA LYS A 99 -9.66 -6.85 2.64
C LYS A 99 -8.96 -6.69 4.00
N ASP A 100 -8.01 -5.76 4.11
CA ASP A 100 -7.17 -5.56 5.28
C ASP A 100 -7.73 -4.48 6.22
N THR A 101 -8.97 -4.01 5.97
CA THR A 101 -9.62 -2.98 6.78
C THR A 101 -10.57 -3.51 7.86
N HIS A 102 -10.83 -4.82 7.89
CA HIS A 102 -11.90 -5.42 8.70
C HIS A 102 -11.68 -5.30 10.22
N ASP A 103 -10.44 -5.26 10.68
CA ASP A 103 -10.06 -5.14 12.10
C ASP A 103 -9.57 -3.74 12.47
N LYS A 104 -9.53 -2.81 11.51
CA LYS A 104 -9.03 -1.44 11.68
C LYS A 104 -10.14 -0.41 11.58
N LEU A 105 -10.02 0.65 12.36
CA LEU A 105 -10.90 1.81 12.32
C LEU A 105 -10.07 3.08 12.08
N PRO A 106 -10.47 3.94 11.13
CA PRO A 106 -9.77 5.19 10.89
C PRO A 106 -10.00 6.17 12.04
N PHE A 107 -9.04 7.04 12.32
CA PHE A 107 -9.29 8.17 13.21
C PHE A 107 -8.60 9.45 12.72
N LEU A 108 -9.10 10.57 13.21
CA LEU A 108 -8.55 11.91 13.01
C LEU A 108 -8.30 12.55 14.36
N TRP A 109 -7.32 13.45 14.42
CA TRP A 109 -7.07 14.28 15.59
C TRP A 109 -7.91 15.56 15.53
N THR A 110 -8.55 15.92 16.63
CA THR A 110 -9.21 17.21 16.81
C THR A 110 -8.76 17.87 18.09
N ILE A 111 -8.97 19.18 18.20
CA ILE A 111 -8.71 19.94 19.42
C ILE A 111 -10.00 20.55 19.93
N ASP A 112 -10.16 20.58 21.25
CA ASP A 112 -11.26 21.31 21.89
C ASP A 112 -10.89 22.78 22.21
N GLU A 113 -11.82 23.51 22.83
CA GLU A 113 -11.61 24.91 23.26
C GLU A 113 -10.50 25.05 24.31
N GLN A 114 -10.19 23.98 25.04
CA GLN A 114 -9.15 23.90 26.05
C GLN A 114 -7.79 23.48 25.46
N ARG A 115 -7.70 23.29 24.13
CA ARG A 115 -6.51 22.82 23.39
C ARG A 115 -6.07 21.40 23.78
N VAL A 116 -7.01 20.58 24.21
CA VAL A 116 -6.79 19.15 24.45
C VAL A 116 -7.04 18.39 23.16
N LEU A 117 -6.17 17.42 22.87
CA LEU A 117 -6.31 16.55 21.71
C LEU A 117 -7.33 15.43 21.96
N HIS A 118 -8.20 15.24 20.99
CA HIS A 118 -9.20 14.19 20.97
C HIS A 118 -9.09 13.38 19.68
N ARG A 119 -9.49 12.11 19.72
CA ARG A 119 -9.63 11.27 18.52
C ARG A 119 -11.09 11.20 18.13
N ILE A 120 -11.36 11.39 16.84
CA ILE A 120 -12.69 11.19 16.26
C ILE A 120 -12.62 10.08 15.20
N LEU A 121 -13.70 9.32 15.10
CA LEU A 121 -13.91 8.27 14.11
C LEU A 121 -14.82 8.83 13.01
N PRO A 122 -14.30 9.11 11.79
CA PRO A 122 -15.15 9.49 10.68
C PRO A 122 -16.09 8.34 10.32
N ASN A 123 -17.31 8.66 9.89
CA ASN A 123 -18.22 7.64 9.37
C ASN A 123 -17.76 7.11 8.01
N ILE A 124 -18.40 6.04 7.56
CA ILE A 124 -18.06 5.40 6.29
C ILE A 124 -18.19 6.35 5.09
N MET A 125 -19.23 7.20 5.08
CA MET A 125 -19.43 8.16 4.00
C MET A 125 -18.27 9.15 3.87
N LEU A 126 -17.80 9.71 4.99
CA LEU A 126 -16.69 10.65 4.99
C LEU A 126 -15.37 9.96 4.62
N THR A 127 -15.20 8.71 5.05
CA THR A 127 -14.04 7.88 4.69
C THR A 127 -14.00 7.61 3.19
N GLU A 128 -15.14 7.24 2.57
CA GLU A 128 -15.23 7.02 1.12
C GLU A 128 -15.01 8.32 0.33
N ILE A 129 -15.54 9.46 0.78
CA ILE A 129 -15.22 10.76 0.16
C ILE A 129 -13.71 10.99 0.14
N CYS A 130 -13.00 10.64 1.21
CA CYS A 130 -11.54 10.79 1.23
C CYS A 130 -10.84 9.87 0.22
N ARG A 131 -11.32 8.64 0.02
CA ARG A 131 -10.81 7.73 -1.03
C ARG A 131 -11.03 8.28 -2.43
N GLU A 132 -12.25 8.73 -2.72
CA GLU A 132 -12.56 9.35 -4.02
C GLU A 132 -11.68 10.57 -4.31
N ARG A 133 -11.42 11.41 -3.30
CA ARG A 133 -10.53 12.58 -3.46
C ARG A 133 -9.07 12.18 -3.62
N LEU A 134 -8.62 11.10 -2.99
CA LEU A 134 -7.28 10.57 -3.19
C LEU A 134 -7.09 10.06 -4.62
N ASP A 135 -8.06 9.34 -5.16
CA ASP A 135 -8.05 8.85 -6.54
C ASP A 135 -8.06 10.01 -7.54
N ALA A 136 -8.94 10.99 -7.33
CA ALA A 136 -9.01 12.19 -8.16
C ALA A 136 -7.70 13.00 -8.11
N TRP A 137 -7.07 13.11 -6.95
CA TRP A 137 -5.80 13.79 -6.80
C TRP A 137 -4.65 13.04 -7.48
N SER A 138 -4.60 11.72 -7.34
CA SER A 138 -3.61 10.86 -8.02
C SER A 138 -3.71 10.99 -9.55
N PHE A 139 -4.93 11.05 -10.08
CA PHE A 139 -5.17 11.35 -11.49
C PHE A 139 -4.59 12.71 -11.90
N VAL A 140 -4.87 13.77 -11.14
CA VAL A 140 -4.36 15.12 -11.41
C VAL A 140 -2.83 15.17 -11.33
N GLN A 141 -2.24 14.46 -10.36
CA GLN A 141 -0.80 14.31 -10.18
C GLN A 141 -0.15 13.63 -11.40
N ASP A 142 -0.69 12.51 -11.86
CA ASP A 142 -0.20 11.79 -13.04
C ASP A 142 -0.17 12.68 -14.28
N PHE A 143 -1.22 13.48 -14.50
CA PHE A 143 -1.26 14.45 -15.61
C PHE A 143 -0.23 15.57 -15.47
N GLY A 144 0.04 16.02 -14.25
CA GLY A 144 1.04 17.05 -13.95
C GLY A 144 2.48 16.54 -13.86
N GLY A 145 2.70 15.24 -14.03
CA GLY A 145 4.01 14.61 -13.84
C GLY A 145 4.52 14.65 -12.39
N SER A 146 3.66 14.99 -11.43
CA SER A 146 3.96 14.92 -10.01
C SER A 146 3.54 13.55 -9.50
N ASN A 147 4.30 12.92 -8.61
CA ASN A 147 3.94 11.61 -8.02
C ASN A 147 3.60 10.49 -9.05
N ASN A 148 4.10 10.59 -10.29
CA ASN A 148 3.64 9.77 -11.41
C ASN A 148 4.05 8.28 -11.29
N TYR A 149 3.10 7.37 -11.53
CA TYR A 149 3.33 5.92 -11.41
C TYR A 149 4.47 5.42 -12.32
N HIS A 150 4.42 5.75 -13.61
CA HIS A 150 5.42 5.29 -14.58
C HIS A 150 6.81 5.84 -14.31
N ALA A 151 6.91 7.10 -13.86
CA ALA A 151 8.17 7.70 -13.47
C ALA A 151 8.78 7.00 -12.25
N LYS A 152 7.97 6.61 -11.26
CA LYS A 152 8.43 5.84 -10.10
C LYS A 152 8.92 4.45 -10.48
N VAL A 153 8.18 3.73 -11.34
CA VAL A 153 8.56 2.40 -11.81
C VAL A 153 9.87 2.45 -12.59
N ALA A 154 10.02 3.41 -13.52
CA ALA A 154 11.26 3.59 -14.26
C ALA A 154 12.45 3.92 -13.33
N ALA A 155 12.25 4.82 -12.37
CA ALA A 155 13.28 5.16 -11.41
C ALA A 155 13.66 3.99 -10.49
N GLU A 156 12.72 3.13 -10.12
CA GLU A 156 12.99 1.93 -9.32
C GLU A 156 13.78 0.89 -10.12
N GLN A 157 13.43 0.69 -11.39
CA GLN A 157 14.20 -0.18 -12.30
C GLN A 157 15.64 0.32 -12.43
N GLU A 158 15.86 1.61 -12.66
CA GLU A 158 17.21 2.18 -12.73
C GLU A 158 17.97 2.02 -11.39
N ARG A 159 17.29 2.21 -10.25
CA ARG A 159 17.89 2.00 -8.92
C ARG A 159 18.33 0.55 -8.72
N THR A 160 17.49 -0.41 -9.08
CA THR A 160 17.82 -1.84 -8.94
C THR A 160 18.97 -2.26 -9.86
N GLU A 161 18.99 -1.79 -11.11
CA GLU A 161 20.09 -2.04 -12.05
C GLU A 161 21.41 -1.44 -11.53
N ALA A 162 21.36 -0.20 -11.04
CA ALA A 162 22.51 0.46 -10.43
C ALA A 162 23.00 -0.27 -9.17
N ALA A 163 22.09 -0.78 -8.32
CA ALA A 163 22.43 -1.55 -7.14
C ALA A 163 23.20 -2.83 -7.53
N VAL A 164 22.71 -3.59 -8.50
CA VAL A 164 23.38 -4.79 -9.02
C VAL A 164 24.76 -4.46 -9.61
N GLU A 165 24.89 -3.35 -10.33
CA GLU A 165 26.22 -2.91 -10.81
C GLU A 165 27.17 -2.54 -9.67
N THR A 166 26.67 -1.85 -8.64
CA THR A 166 27.49 -1.47 -7.49
C THR A 166 27.94 -2.68 -6.71
N GLU A 167 27.09 -3.68 -6.51
CA GLU A 167 27.45 -4.94 -5.86
C GLU A 167 28.54 -5.69 -6.65
N LYS A 168 28.42 -5.75 -7.98
CA LYS A 168 29.48 -6.34 -8.82
C LYS A 168 30.80 -5.61 -8.66
N LYS A 169 30.79 -4.27 -8.66
CA LYS A 169 32.01 -3.46 -8.46
C LYS A 169 32.58 -3.65 -7.06
N ILE A 170 31.75 -3.76 -6.03
CA ILE A 170 32.18 -4.06 -4.65
C ILE A 170 32.86 -5.43 -4.62
N ALA A 171 32.24 -6.47 -5.17
CA ALA A 171 32.81 -7.81 -5.22
C ALA A 171 34.16 -7.84 -5.98
N GLU A 172 34.26 -7.15 -7.13
CA GLU A 172 35.52 -7.02 -7.86
C GLU A 172 36.61 -6.31 -7.05
N LEU A 173 36.25 -5.26 -6.32
CA LEU A 173 37.18 -4.52 -5.45
C LEU A 173 37.62 -5.37 -4.26
N GLU A 174 36.72 -6.14 -3.66
CA GLU A 174 37.04 -7.07 -2.57
C GLU A 174 38.03 -8.14 -3.01
N VAL A 175 37.84 -8.71 -4.21
CA VAL A 175 38.78 -9.69 -4.79
C VAL A 175 40.15 -9.06 -5.04
N LYS A 176 40.19 -7.84 -5.62
CA LYS A 176 41.45 -7.11 -5.82
C LYS A 176 42.14 -6.80 -4.49
N HIS A 177 41.37 -6.36 -3.49
CA HIS A 177 41.90 -6.03 -2.18
C HIS A 177 42.45 -7.27 -1.45
N GLN A 178 41.76 -8.41 -1.52
CA GLN A 178 42.27 -9.68 -1.00
C GLN A 178 43.58 -10.10 -1.69
N ALA A 179 43.67 -9.92 -3.01
CA ALA A 179 44.90 -10.20 -3.75
C ALA A 179 46.06 -9.27 -3.32
N GLU A 180 45.79 -7.98 -3.12
CA GLU A 180 46.78 -7.01 -2.60
C GLU A 180 47.24 -7.37 -1.19
N LEU A 181 46.32 -7.73 -0.29
CA LEU A 181 46.65 -8.16 1.07
C LEU A 181 47.53 -9.42 1.04
N GLU A 182 47.23 -10.39 0.18
CA GLU A 182 48.05 -11.59 0.05
C GLU A 182 49.45 -11.28 -0.49
N GLN A 183 49.57 -10.37 -1.45
CA GLN A 183 50.87 -9.88 -1.92
C GLN A 183 51.68 -9.21 -0.81
N VAL A 184 51.05 -8.32 -0.02
CA VAL A 184 51.70 -7.66 1.11
C VAL A 184 52.12 -8.68 2.17
N ARG A 185 51.30 -9.71 2.45
CA ARG A 185 51.67 -10.80 3.38
C ARG A 185 52.89 -11.57 2.90
N GLN A 186 52.94 -11.92 1.61
CA GLN A 186 54.08 -12.64 1.03
C GLN A 186 55.36 -11.80 1.05
N GLN A 187 55.29 -10.52 0.69
CA GLN A 187 56.43 -9.60 0.75
C GLN A 187 56.92 -9.41 2.19
N THR A 188 56.01 -9.19 3.14
CA THR A 188 56.36 -9.02 4.56
C THR A 188 56.99 -10.29 5.14
N ALA A 189 56.47 -11.48 4.77
CA ALA A 189 57.05 -12.76 5.18
C ALA A 189 58.45 -12.98 4.60
N ALA A 190 58.67 -12.61 3.33
CA ALA A 190 59.99 -12.67 2.71
C ALA A 190 60.99 -11.72 3.39
N GLU A 191 60.61 -10.46 3.63
CA GLU A 191 61.44 -9.49 4.36
C GLU A 191 61.74 -9.96 5.79
N ALA A 192 60.77 -10.56 6.49
CA ALA A 192 60.97 -11.10 7.83
C ALA A 192 61.94 -12.30 7.83
N MET A 193 61.85 -13.20 6.85
CA MET A 193 62.79 -14.31 6.69
C MET A 193 64.20 -13.81 6.34
N GLU A 194 64.32 -12.80 5.48
CA GLU A 194 65.60 -12.18 5.15
C GLU A 194 66.25 -11.57 6.42
N ARG A 195 65.47 -10.84 7.23
CA ARG A 195 65.95 -10.32 8.52
C ARG A 195 66.38 -11.42 9.49
N LEU A 196 65.60 -12.49 9.63
CA LEU A 196 65.95 -13.62 10.49
C LEU A 196 67.23 -14.31 10.00
N SER A 197 67.41 -14.44 8.68
CA SER A 197 68.62 -15.01 8.09
C SER A 197 69.85 -14.13 8.33
N ALA A 198 69.71 -12.80 8.25
CA ALA A 198 70.78 -11.85 8.55
C ALA A 198 71.22 -11.91 10.02
N VAL A 199 70.27 -12.06 10.95
CA VAL A 199 70.57 -12.27 12.38
C VAL A 199 71.28 -13.62 12.62
N LEU A 200 70.87 -14.69 11.94
CA LEU A 200 71.48 -16.03 12.08
C LEU A 200 72.86 -16.14 11.43
N MET A 201 73.15 -15.32 10.41
CA MET A 201 74.48 -15.23 9.79
C MET A 201 75.45 -14.29 10.52
N ASP A 202 75.09 -13.84 11.73
CA ASP A 202 75.94 -13.03 12.63
C ASP A 202 76.46 -11.73 11.97
N LEU A 203 75.69 -11.19 11.03
CA LEU A 203 75.87 -9.85 10.51
C LEU A 203 75.29 -8.89 11.56
N ASP A 204 76.16 -8.06 12.13
CA ASP A 204 75.92 -7.17 13.26
C ASP A 204 74.52 -6.49 13.20
N PRO A 205 73.60 -6.81 14.14
CA PRO A 205 72.20 -6.39 14.11
C PRO A 205 72.01 -4.87 14.27
N LEU A 206 73.09 -4.10 14.47
CA LEU A 206 73.08 -2.64 14.61
C LEU A 206 73.23 -1.88 13.28
N SER A 207 73.49 -2.54 12.15
CA SER A 207 73.74 -1.86 10.85
C SER A 207 72.53 -1.77 9.92
N VAL A 208 71.43 -2.48 10.21
CA VAL A 208 70.21 -2.50 9.36
C VAL A 208 69.00 -2.00 10.16
N LEU A 209 69.00 -0.72 10.51
CA LEU A 209 67.80 -0.02 10.97
C LEU A 209 67.38 1.01 9.90
N PRO A 210 66.20 0.89 9.28
CA PRO A 210 65.64 2.01 8.56
C PRO A 210 65.04 3.01 9.56
N SER A 211 65.50 4.26 9.46
CA SER A 211 64.75 5.45 9.86
C SER A 211 63.54 5.57 8.94
N GLY A 212 62.31 5.42 9.47
CA GLY A 212 61.13 5.45 8.59
C GLY A 212 59.77 5.32 9.28
N LYS A 213 59.33 6.42 9.90
CA LYS A 213 57.95 6.84 10.26
C LYS A 213 57.02 5.83 10.95
N ALA A 214 56.80 6.10 12.24
CA ALA A 214 55.65 5.63 13.01
C ALA A 214 54.34 5.92 12.27
N VAL A 215 53.63 4.87 11.85
CA VAL A 215 52.19 4.94 11.62
C VAL A 215 51.54 4.99 12.99
N LYS A 216 50.84 6.08 13.30
CA LYS A 216 49.99 6.18 14.49
C LYS A 216 48.99 5.02 14.44
N ALA A 217 49.07 4.12 15.41
CA ALA A 217 47.98 3.20 15.71
C ALA A 217 46.76 4.03 16.11
N ALA A 218 45.75 4.08 15.23
CA ALA A 218 44.42 4.46 15.63
C ALA A 218 43.84 3.33 16.49
N LYS A 219 43.32 3.71 17.65
CA LYS A 219 42.61 2.86 18.60
C LYS A 219 41.44 2.14 17.89
N PRO A 220 41.14 0.86 18.20
CA PRO A 220 39.93 0.23 17.69
C PRO A 220 38.73 0.98 18.27
N GLU A 221 37.95 1.59 17.39
CA GLU A 221 36.61 2.04 17.71
C GLU A 221 35.71 0.80 17.59
N GLU A 222 35.00 0.51 18.67
CA GLU A 222 34.05 -0.58 18.80
C GLU A 222 32.91 -0.35 17.80
N LEU A 223 32.93 -1.09 16.69
CA LEU A 223 31.78 -1.22 15.81
C LEU A 223 30.77 -2.12 16.52
N THR A 224 29.69 -1.51 16.99
CA THR A 224 28.47 -2.23 17.34
C THR A 224 27.97 -2.98 16.11
N PRO A 225 27.52 -4.23 16.25
CA PRO A 225 27.01 -4.98 15.11
C PRO A 225 25.68 -4.36 14.66
N MET A 226 25.67 -3.74 13.49
CA MET A 226 24.43 -3.58 12.73
C MET A 226 23.95 -4.99 12.35
N LYS A 227 22.70 -5.30 12.71
CA LYS A 227 22.01 -6.51 12.24
C LYS A 227 22.12 -6.55 10.70
N SER A 228 22.52 -7.71 10.16
CA SER A 228 22.73 -7.84 8.71
C SER A 228 21.41 -7.71 7.96
N ALA A 229 21.49 -7.18 6.74
CA ALA A 229 20.39 -7.09 5.80
C ALA A 229 19.82 -8.47 5.41
N GLU A 230 20.50 -9.58 5.75
CA GLU A 230 20.01 -10.94 5.52
C GLU A 230 18.86 -11.30 6.47
N GLN A 231 18.74 -10.63 7.63
CA GLN A 231 17.61 -10.84 8.55
C GLN A 231 16.33 -10.12 8.11
N ASN A 232 16.43 -9.11 7.22
CA ASN A 232 15.27 -8.46 6.62
C ASN A 232 14.80 -9.16 5.33
N LEU A 233 15.64 -10.02 4.72
CA LEU A 233 15.27 -10.74 3.50
C LEU A 233 14.53 -12.05 3.78
N ALA A 234 14.71 -12.67 4.95
CA ALA A 234 14.00 -13.88 5.33
C ALA A 234 12.54 -13.63 5.77
N GLN A 235 12.18 -12.39 6.11
CA GLN A 235 10.84 -12.01 6.59
C GLN A 235 9.95 -11.42 5.48
N LEU A 236 10.48 -11.28 4.25
CA LEU A 236 9.75 -10.80 3.07
C LEU A 236 9.51 -11.90 2.01
N VAL A 237 9.97 -13.13 2.26
CA VAL A 237 9.81 -14.27 1.33
C VAL A 237 8.88 -15.36 1.89
N GLU A 238 8.42 -15.24 3.15
CA GLU A 238 7.36 -16.11 3.69
C GLU A 238 5.92 -15.65 3.34
N ASP A 239 5.73 -14.43 2.80
CA ASP A 239 4.40 -13.89 2.44
C ASP A 239 4.06 -13.94 0.93
N THR A 240 4.82 -14.69 0.12
CA THR A 240 4.55 -14.80 -1.34
C THR A 240 4.41 -16.22 -1.86
N GLU A 241 4.27 -17.21 -0.99
CA GLU A 241 3.90 -18.57 -1.38
C GLU A 241 2.73 -19.06 -0.50
N GLU A 242 1.58 -18.38 -0.59
CA GLU A 242 0.29 -19.02 -0.34
C GLU A 242 -0.42 -19.21 -1.68
N ASP A 243 -0.22 -20.42 -2.20
CA ASP A 243 -1.24 -21.26 -2.84
C ASP A 243 -2.28 -20.53 -3.71
N GLU A 244 -2.01 -20.48 -5.02
CA GLU A 244 -3.05 -20.69 -6.02
C GLU A 244 -3.56 -22.15 -5.90
N GLU A 245 -4.19 -22.48 -4.78
CA GLU A 245 -5.17 -23.57 -4.77
C GLU A 245 -6.41 -23.02 -5.46
N VAL A 246 -6.66 -23.55 -6.65
CA VAL A 246 -7.96 -23.50 -7.31
C VAL A 246 -8.96 -24.05 -6.29
N ALA A 247 -9.62 -23.15 -5.57
CA ALA A 247 -10.77 -23.49 -4.76
C ALA A 247 -11.76 -24.19 -5.70
N ASP A 248 -11.96 -25.48 -5.48
CA ASP A 248 -13.05 -26.22 -6.07
C ASP A 248 -14.31 -25.37 -5.90
N GLU A 249 -14.93 -24.98 -7.01
CA GLU A 249 -16.14 -24.17 -7.06
C GLU A 249 -17.22 -24.82 -6.18
N GLU A 250 -17.34 -24.40 -4.92
CA GLU A 250 -18.52 -24.66 -4.10
C GLU A 250 -19.67 -23.85 -4.69
N ILE A 251 -20.30 -24.41 -5.74
CA ILE A 251 -21.55 -23.91 -6.30
C ILE A 251 -22.55 -23.83 -5.15
N SER A 252 -22.95 -22.61 -4.78
CA SER A 252 -23.98 -22.38 -3.77
C SER A 252 -25.21 -23.25 -4.04
N GLU A 253 -25.63 -24.03 -3.04
CA GLU A 253 -26.79 -24.92 -3.16
C GLU A 253 -28.09 -24.12 -3.39
N GLU A 254 -28.15 -22.86 -2.93
CA GLU A 254 -29.31 -21.99 -3.02
C GLU A 254 -29.11 -20.85 -4.02
N ALA A 255 -30.19 -20.48 -4.73
CA ALA A 255 -30.22 -19.38 -5.68
C ALA A 255 -30.11 -18.03 -4.94
N TRP A 256 -29.22 -17.15 -5.40
CA TRP A 256 -28.97 -15.86 -4.76
C TRP A 256 -28.75 -14.74 -5.77
N LEU A 257 -28.81 -13.48 -5.33
CA LEU A 257 -28.75 -12.31 -6.19
C LEU A 257 -27.82 -11.25 -5.58
N GLU A 258 -26.85 -10.78 -6.37
CA GLU A 258 -25.96 -9.64 -6.05
C GLU A 258 -26.73 -8.32 -6.16
N THR A 259 -27.63 -8.07 -5.20
CA THR A 259 -28.57 -6.92 -5.20
C THR A 259 -27.87 -5.58 -5.46
N PHE A 260 -26.66 -5.42 -4.95
CA PHE A 260 -25.85 -4.20 -5.11
C PHE A 260 -25.36 -3.95 -6.55
N ARG A 261 -25.35 -4.97 -7.43
CA ARG A 261 -24.99 -4.82 -8.86
C ARG A 261 -26.18 -4.64 -9.78
N CYS A 262 -27.41 -4.74 -9.25
CA CYS A 262 -28.62 -4.61 -10.05
C CYS A 262 -28.70 -3.22 -10.71
N THR A 263 -28.89 -3.19 -12.03
CA THR A 263 -29.04 -1.94 -12.81
C THR A 263 -30.49 -1.55 -13.06
N THR A 264 -31.46 -2.16 -12.36
CA THR A 264 -32.92 -1.89 -12.49
C THR A 264 -33.41 -1.95 -13.95
N CYS A 265 -32.99 -2.97 -14.70
CA CYS A 265 -33.40 -3.16 -16.10
C CYS A 265 -34.79 -3.78 -16.28
N ASN A 266 -35.46 -4.21 -15.20
CA ASN A 266 -36.75 -4.89 -15.15
C ASN A 266 -36.85 -6.29 -15.81
N GLU A 267 -35.82 -6.77 -16.52
CA GLU A 267 -35.87 -8.05 -17.25
C GLU A 267 -36.26 -9.23 -16.34
N CYS A 268 -35.60 -9.39 -15.19
CA CYS A 268 -35.89 -10.51 -14.28
C CYS A 268 -37.28 -10.42 -13.63
N THR A 269 -37.76 -9.21 -13.31
CA THR A 269 -39.08 -9.00 -12.71
C THR A 269 -40.23 -9.13 -13.71
N GLU A 270 -40.00 -8.82 -14.99
CA GLU A 270 -40.99 -8.99 -16.05
C GLU A 270 -41.10 -10.47 -16.48
N MET A 271 -39.97 -11.18 -16.49
CA MET A 271 -39.92 -12.61 -16.80
C MET A 271 -40.52 -13.47 -15.68
N SER A 272 -40.09 -13.23 -14.44
CA SER A 272 -40.44 -14.05 -13.28
C SER A 272 -40.90 -13.19 -12.09
N PRO A 273 -42.08 -12.54 -12.19
CA PRO A 273 -42.62 -11.66 -11.15
C PRO A 273 -42.98 -12.39 -9.84
N ALA A 274 -43.06 -13.73 -9.88
CA ALA A 274 -43.29 -14.55 -8.70
C ALA A 274 -42.01 -14.75 -7.88
N VAL A 275 -40.84 -14.66 -8.51
CA VAL A 275 -39.52 -14.94 -7.91
C VAL A 275 -38.80 -13.65 -7.51
N PHE A 276 -38.82 -12.64 -8.39
CA PHE A 276 -38.08 -11.39 -8.20
C PHE A 276 -39.01 -10.22 -7.86
N ASP A 277 -38.56 -9.37 -6.94
CA ASP A 277 -39.24 -8.11 -6.59
C ASP A 277 -38.18 -7.01 -6.38
N TYR A 278 -38.60 -5.76 -6.28
CA TYR A 278 -37.71 -4.62 -6.04
C TYR A 278 -37.78 -4.14 -4.59
N ASN A 279 -36.62 -3.87 -3.99
CA ASN A 279 -36.53 -3.23 -2.68
C ASN A 279 -36.79 -1.71 -2.76
N GLU A 280 -36.68 -1.02 -1.62
CA GLU A 280 -36.89 0.45 -1.54
C GLU A 280 -35.92 1.25 -2.42
N ASP A 281 -34.71 0.73 -2.64
CA ASP A 281 -33.66 1.31 -3.49
C ASP A 281 -33.77 0.93 -4.97
N LYS A 282 -34.86 0.23 -5.37
CA LYS A 282 -35.09 -0.30 -6.73
C LYS A 282 -34.02 -1.31 -7.20
N GLN A 283 -33.44 -2.06 -6.27
CA GLN A 283 -32.58 -3.19 -6.57
C GLN A 283 -33.38 -4.49 -6.48
N ALA A 284 -33.19 -5.37 -7.46
CA ALA A 284 -33.90 -6.63 -7.52
C ALA A 284 -33.42 -7.55 -6.39
N PHE A 285 -34.34 -8.25 -5.74
CA PHE A 285 -34.02 -9.31 -4.78
C PHE A 285 -34.92 -10.52 -5.04
N ILE A 286 -34.51 -11.70 -4.56
CA ILE A 286 -35.33 -12.91 -4.66
C ILE A 286 -36.31 -12.92 -3.49
N LYS A 287 -37.60 -12.85 -3.80
CA LYS A 287 -38.70 -12.82 -2.83
C LYS A 287 -39.16 -14.21 -2.41
N ASP A 288 -39.26 -15.13 -3.38
CA ASP A 288 -39.64 -16.52 -3.12
C ASP A 288 -38.96 -17.42 -4.16
N ILE A 289 -37.99 -18.20 -3.69
CA ILE A 289 -37.20 -19.12 -4.52
C ILE A 289 -38.07 -20.30 -4.99
N ASN A 290 -39.11 -20.67 -4.22
CA ASN A 290 -39.97 -21.82 -4.53
C ASN A 290 -41.11 -21.49 -5.50
N ALA A 291 -41.31 -20.20 -5.81
CA ALA A 291 -42.42 -19.75 -6.63
C ALA A 291 -42.16 -19.89 -8.13
N GLY A 292 -40.91 -20.12 -8.56
CA GLY A 292 -40.51 -20.27 -9.96
C GLY A 292 -39.81 -21.59 -10.26
N THR A 293 -39.53 -21.82 -11.54
CA THR A 293 -38.79 -23.02 -12.01
C THR A 293 -37.29 -22.76 -12.10
N PHE A 294 -36.45 -23.81 -12.09
CA PHE A 294 -35.01 -23.62 -12.25
C PHE A 294 -34.68 -23.02 -13.62
N LYS A 295 -35.43 -23.41 -14.66
CA LYS A 295 -35.32 -22.82 -16.00
C LYS A 295 -35.54 -21.30 -16.00
N GLU A 296 -36.49 -20.81 -15.23
CA GLU A 296 -36.76 -19.36 -15.11
C GLU A 296 -35.61 -18.61 -14.47
N LEU A 297 -34.99 -19.18 -13.43
CA LEU A 297 -33.80 -18.61 -12.79
C LEU A 297 -32.61 -18.54 -13.76
N VAL A 298 -32.36 -19.61 -14.52
CA VAL A 298 -31.28 -19.66 -15.50
C VAL A 298 -31.50 -18.66 -16.65
N LEU A 299 -32.73 -18.54 -17.14
CA LEU A 299 -33.06 -17.55 -18.18
C LEU A 299 -32.92 -16.11 -17.66
N ALA A 300 -33.36 -15.84 -16.43
CA ALA A 300 -33.20 -14.53 -15.82
C ALA A 300 -31.71 -14.17 -15.65
N ALA A 301 -30.84 -15.13 -15.30
CA ALA A 301 -29.40 -14.92 -15.22
C ALA A 301 -28.75 -14.61 -16.58
N GLU A 302 -29.19 -15.28 -17.65
CA GLU A 302 -28.70 -15.03 -19.00
C GLU A 302 -29.13 -13.68 -19.59
N GLU A 303 -30.36 -13.25 -19.30
CA GLU A 303 -30.88 -11.97 -19.80
C GLU A 303 -30.47 -10.78 -18.92
N CYS A 304 -29.95 -11.02 -17.71
CA CYS A 304 -29.48 -9.96 -16.82
C CYS A 304 -28.27 -9.22 -17.42
N PRO A 305 -28.37 -7.92 -17.77
CA PRO A 305 -27.24 -7.15 -18.30
C PRO A 305 -26.08 -7.01 -17.30
N ALA A 306 -26.41 -7.03 -16.01
CA ALA A 306 -25.45 -6.92 -14.91
C ALA A 306 -24.86 -8.27 -14.47
N LYS A 307 -25.40 -9.39 -14.98
CA LYS A 307 -25.04 -10.77 -14.57
C LYS A 307 -25.01 -10.95 -13.05
N CYS A 308 -26.00 -10.39 -12.35
CA CYS A 308 -26.05 -10.35 -10.89
C CYS A 308 -26.99 -11.41 -10.28
N ILE A 309 -27.41 -12.42 -11.05
CA ILE A 309 -28.34 -13.47 -10.63
C ILE A 309 -27.60 -14.80 -10.72
N HIS A 310 -27.59 -15.54 -9.60
CA HIS A 310 -26.90 -16.81 -9.45
C HIS A 310 -27.96 -17.91 -9.22
N PRO A 311 -28.28 -18.75 -10.23
CA PRO A 311 -29.37 -19.73 -10.14
C PRO A 311 -29.16 -20.85 -9.10
N GLY A 312 -27.93 -21.12 -8.67
CA GLY A 312 -27.60 -22.18 -7.73
C GLY A 312 -27.87 -23.58 -8.27
N GLN A 313 -28.27 -24.51 -7.39
CA GLN A 313 -28.70 -25.86 -7.78
C GLN A 313 -30.22 -25.94 -8.00
N PRO A 314 -30.68 -26.86 -8.87
CA PRO A 314 -32.11 -27.04 -9.09
C PRO A 314 -32.81 -27.63 -7.86
N LEU A 315 -33.79 -26.90 -7.34
CA LEU A 315 -34.64 -27.35 -6.22
C LEU A 315 -35.59 -28.49 -6.61
N ASN A 316 -35.93 -28.62 -7.91
CA ASN A 316 -36.79 -29.68 -8.42
C ASN A 316 -36.00 -30.63 -9.34
N PRO A 317 -35.69 -31.87 -8.89
CA PRO A 317 -34.92 -32.83 -9.67
C PRO A 317 -35.67 -33.43 -10.87
N ASP A 318 -36.99 -33.25 -10.97
CA ASP A 318 -37.84 -33.80 -12.04
C ASP A 318 -38.11 -32.80 -13.20
N GLU A 319 -37.37 -31.69 -13.27
CA GLU A 319 -37.57 -30.67 -14.30
C GLU A 319 -37.01 -31.11 -15.68
N ALA A 320 -37.78 -30.87 -16.74
CA ALA A 320 -37.39 -31.29 -18.09
C ALA A 320 -36.15 -30.52 -18.59
N GLY A 321 -35.11 -31.26 -19.01
CA GLY A 321 -33.88 -30.66 -19.58
C GLY A 321 -32.86 -30.19 -18.53
N LEU A 322 -32.93 -30.73 -17.31
CA LEU A 322 -32.10 -30.33 -16.16
C LEU A 322 -30.59 -30.33 -16.44
N GLU A 323 -30.07 -31.36 -17.11
CA GLU A 323 -28.62 -31.47 -17.41
C GLU A 323 -28.10 -30.32 -18.27
N ASP A 324 -28.92 -29.83 -19.22
CA ASP A 324 -28.55 -28.70 -20.06
C ASP A 324 -28.68 -27.36 -19.32
N LEU A 325 -29.65 -27.25 -18.41
CA LEU A 325 -29.85 -26.07 -17.57
C LEU A 325 -28.72 -25.92 -16.55
N ILE A 326 -28.25 -27.01 -15.93
CA ILE A 326 -27.12 -26.99 -14.99
C ILE A 326 -25.85 -26.49 -15.69
N LYS A 327 -25.56 -26.97 -16.91
CA LYS A 327 -24.40 -26.52 -17.69
C LYS A 327 -24.45 -25.03 -18.02
N ARG A 328 -25.64 -24.50 -18.28
CA ARG A 328 -25.84 -23.06 -18.56
C ARG A 328 -25.73 -22.23 -17.29
N ALA A 329 -26.27 -22.73 -16.17
CA ALA A 329 -26.18 -22.10 -14.86
C ALA A 329 -24.75 -22.01 -14.33
N ALA A 330 -23.89 -22.98 -14.66
CA ALA A 330 -22.50 -23.03 -14.18
C ALA A 330 -21.68 -21.77 -14.50
N VAL A 331 -22.00 -21.05 -15.59
CA VAL A 331 -21.30 -19.79 -15.94
C VAL A 331 -21.67 -18.63 -15.01
N PHE A 332 -22.80 -18.75 -14.31
CA PHE A 332 -23.38 -17.74 -13.44
C PHE A 332 -23.34 -18.11 -11.97
N ASN A 333 -22.93 -19.33 -11.61
CA ASN A 333 -22.93 -19.80 -10.23
C ASN A 333 -21.65 -19.46 -9.48
#